data_AF-A0A6I5NKA5-F1
#
_entry.id   AF-A0A6I5NKA5-F1
#
_cell.length_a   1.000
_cell.length_b   1.000
_cell.length_c   1.000
_cell.angle_alpha   90.00
_cell.angle_beta   90.00
_cell.angle_gamma   90.00
#
_symmetry.space_group_name_H-M   'P 1'
#
loop_
_entity.id
_entity.type
_entity.pdbx_description
1 polymer ?
#
loop_
_entity_poly.entity_id
_entity_poly.type
_entity_poly.pdbx_seq_one_letter_code
_entity_poly.pdbx_strand_id
1 'polypeptide(L)'
;MQRLAAFIGPKNPDAAKRAVDRILQAVATIADMPGIGVSLPSRPQYSEHTAHFGKGAYIIRYRVKGQQVVIVRIWHSRENRPR
;
A
#
# COMPACT_ATOMS: atom_id res chain seq x y z
N MET A 1 15.06 -1.99 -3.73
CA MET A 1 14.41 -1.13 -2.71
C MET A 1 14.55 0.37 -3.04
N GLN A 2 14.26 0.85 -4.25
CA GLN A 2 14.63 2.24 -4.65
C GLN A 2 13.53 3.04 -5.37
N ARG A 3 12.36 2.46 -5.65
CA ARG A 3 11.36 3.13 -6.51
C ARG A 3 10.40 4.05 -5.76
N LEU A 4 10.11 3.76 -4.47
CA LEU A 4 9.19 4.58 -3.67
C LEU A 4 9.86 5.89 -3.20
N ALA A 5 11.16 5.88 -2.87
CA ALA A 5 11.89 7.09 -2.50
C ALA A 5 11.99 8.10 -3.67
N ALA A 6 12.21 7.60 -4.89
CA ALA A 6 12.32 8.45 -6.09
C ALA A 6 11.00 9.12 -6.50
N PHE A 7 9.84 8.52 -6.18
CA PHE A 7 8.55 9.14 -6.45
C PHE A 7 8.18 10.23 -5.44
N ILE A 8 8.86 10.25 -4.29
CA ILE A 8 8.67 11.23 -3.22
C ILE A 8 9.92 12.10 -2.97
N GLY A 9 10.61 12.51 -4.03
CA GLY A 9 11.69 13.50 -3.92
C GLY A 9 11.93 14.15 -5.27
N PRO A 10 11.54 15.44 -5.43
CA PRO A 10 12.33 16.50 -4.80
C PRO A 10 11.56 17.64 -4.10
N LYS A 11 10.23 17.58 -3.91
CA LYS A 11 9.47 18.75 -3.38
C LYS A 11 9.31 18.85 -1.87
N ASN A 12 9.32 17.76 -1.09
CA ASN A 12 9.16 17.85 0.38
C ASN A 12 9.57 16.56 1.14
N PRO A 13 10.78 16.45 1.70
CA PRO A 13 11.29 15.23 2.34
C PRO A 13 10.48 14.81 3.58
N ASP A 14 9.95 15.74 4.36
CA ASP A 14 9.05 15.45 5.49
C ASP A 14 7.73 14.80 5.07
N ALA A 15 7.20 15.17 3.90
CA ALA A 15 6.02 14.51 3.36
C ALA A 15 6.33 13.07 2.92
N ALA A 16 7.54 12.81 2.43
CA ALA A 16 8.01 11.47 2.10
C ALA A 16 8.10 10.57 3.33
N LYS A 17 8.71 11.07 4.41
CA LYS A 17 8.81 10.31 5.66
C LYS A 17 7.42 9.97 6.20
N ARG A 18 6.51 10.96 6.28
CA ARG A 18 5.13 10.72 6.74
C ARG A 18 4.34 9.77 5.84
N ALA A 19 4.60 9.77 4.53
CA ALA A 19 3.99 8.80 3.62
C ALA A 19 4.47 7.37 3.90
N VAL A 20 5.78 7.19 4.13
CA VAL A 20 6.34 5.89 4.50
C VAL A 20 5.78 5.40 5.84
N ASP A 21 5.75 6.25 6.86
CA ASP A 21 5.12 5.94 8.15
C ASP A 21 3.66 5.49 7.97
N ARG A 22 2.90 6.20 7.13
CA ARG A 22 1.50 5.87 6.86
C ARG A 22 1.34 4.50 6.19
N ILE A 23 2.25 4.15 5.29
CA ILE A 23 2.29 2.83 4.63
C ILE A 23 2.63 1.75 5.65
N LEU A 24 3.65 1.97 6.50
CA LEU A 24 4.06 1.00 7.51
C LEU A 24 2.94 0.72 8.51
N GLN A 25 2.23 1.76 8.97
CA GLN A 25 1.05 1.61 9.82
C GLN A 25 -0.03 0.76 9.15
N ALA A 26 -0.32 1.01 7.87
CA ALA A 26 -1.30 0.22 7.14
C ALA A 26 -0.86 -1.24 6.96
N VAL A 27 0.43 -1.50 6.70
CA VAL A 27 0.97 -2.86 6.63
C VAL A 27 0.85 -3.58 7.97
N ALA A 28 1.12 -2.90 9.09
CA ALA A 28 0.94 -3.47 10.42
C ALA A 28 -0.53 -3.84 10.69
N THR A 29 -1.48 -2.95 10.34
CA THR A 29 -2.91 -3.25 10.44
C THR A 29 -3.33 -4.45 9.58
N ILE A 30 -2.79 -4.57 8.36
CA ILE A 30 -3.07 -5.73 7.50
C ILE A 30 -2.49 -7.02 8.11
N ALA A 31 -1.31 -6.95 8.73
CA ALA A 31 -0.69 -8.11 9.38
C ALA A 31 -1.49 -8.59 10.59
N ASP A 32 -2.04 -7.67 11.38
CA ASP A 32 -2.90 -7.94 12.53
C ASP A 32 -4.29 -8.45 12.11
N MET A 33 -4.87 -7.81 11.09
CA MET A 33 -6.21 -8.09 10.59
C MET A 33 -6.19 -8.36 9.08
N PRO A 34 -5.78 -9.55 8.63
CA PRO A 34 -5.67 -9.85 7.20
C PRO A 34 -6.99 -9.75 6.43
N GLY A 35 -8.13 -9.83 7.11
CA GLY A 35 -9.47 -9.67 6.53
C GLY A 35 -9.92 -8.23 6.27
N ILE A 36 -9.12 -7.21 6.61
CA ILE A 36 -9.51 -5.79 6.48
C ILE A 36 -9.52 -5.27 5.03
N GLY A 37 -8.88 -5.98 4.11
CA GLY A 37 -8.80 -5.62 2.70
C GLY A 37 -9.99 -6.11 1.88
N VAL A 38 -10.24 -5.43 0.77
CA VAL A 38 -11.28 -5.82 -0.20
C VAL A 38 -10.70 -6.83 -1.18
N SER A 39 -11.27 -8.02 -1.25
CA SER A 39 -10.88 -9.04 -2.22
C SER A 39 -11.15 -8.59 -3.66
N LEU A 40 -10.20 -8.84 -4.55
CA LEU A 40 -10.34 -8.50 -5.97
C LEU A 40 -11.23 -9.52 -6.68
N PRO A 41 -12.33 -9.11 -7.35
CA PRO A 41 -13.26 -10.06 -7.98
C PRO A 41 -12.60 -10.89 -9.10
N SER A 42 -11.72 -10.27 -9.90
CA SER A 42 -10.98 -10.99 -10.96
C SER A 42 -9.83 -11.86 -10.42
N ARG A 43 -9.40 -11.66 -9.17
CA ARG A 43 -8.28 -12.38 -8.56
C ARG A 43 -8.49 -12.53 -7.04
N PRO A 44 -9.35 -13.46 -6.60
CA PRO A 44 -9.80 -13.56 -5.20
C PRO A 44 -8.69 -13.90 -4.21
N GLN A 45 -7.54 -14.38 -4.69
CA GLN A 45 -6.35 -14.60 -3.87
C GLN A 45 -5.65 -13.30 -3.45
N TYR A 46 -6.05 -12.14 -3.98
CA TYR A 46 -5.49 -10.85 -3.62
C TYR A 46 -6.56 -9.96 -2.99
N SER A 47 -6.13 -9.19 -1.99
CA SER A 47 -6.93 -8.17 -1.33
C SER A 47 -6.22 -6.83 -1.42
N GLU A 48 -6.99 -5.75 -1.45
CA GLU A 48 -6.49 -4.38 -1.47
C GLU A 48 -6.91 -3.64 -0.20
N HIS A 49 -5.97 -2.93 0.41
CA HIS A 49 -6.25 -2.02 1.50
C HIS A 49 -5.77 -0.61 1.13
N THR A 50 -6.58 0.39 1.47
CA THR A 50 -6.35 1.78 1.08
C THR A 50 -5.90 2.61 2.28
N ALA A 51 -4.65 3.08 2.23
CA ALA A 51 -4.07 3.96 3.23
C ALA A 51 -4.12 5.42 2.75
N HIS A 52 -5.10 6.18 3.23
CA HIS A 52 -5.27 7.59 2.88
C HIS A 52 -4.08 8.45 3.37
N PHE A 53 -3.58 9.32 2.50
CA PHE A 53 -2.48 10.24 2.79
C PHE A 53 -2.55 11.51 1.93
N GLY A 54 -2.59 12.68 2.57
CA GLY A 54 -2.68 13.97 1.87
C GLY A 54 -3.91 14.04 0.95
N LYS A 55 -3.70 14.44 -0.32
CA LYS A 55 -4.76 14.50 -1.34
C LYS A 55 -4.93 13.18 -2.12
N GLY A 56 -4.43 12.07 -1.60
CA GLY A 56 -4.43 10.78 -2.27
C GLY A 56 -4.47 9.62 -1.28
N ALA A 57 -4.10 8.45 -1.77
CA ALA A 57 -3.99 7.26 -0.95
C ALA A 57 -2.91 6.33 -1.52
N TYR A 58 -2.36 5.47 -0.68
CA TYR A 58 -1.59 4.33 -1.11
C TYR A 58 -2.49 3.11 -1.12
N ILE A 59 -2.52 2.40 -2.24
CA ILE A 59 -3.21 1.13 -2.38
C ILE A 59 -2.17 0.04 -2.15
N ILE A 60 -2.44 -0.81 -1.16
CA ILE A 60 -1.59 -1.92 -0.76
C ILE A 60 -2.31 -3.19 -1.19
N ARG A 61 -1.79 -3.84 -2.23
CA ARG A 61 -2.27 -5.16 -2.64
C ARG A 61 -1.46 -6.22 -1.92
N TYR A 62 -2.15 -7.14 -1.28
CA TYR A 62 -1.54 -8.23 -0.53
C TYR A 62 -2.30 -9.53 -0.78
N ARG A 63 -1.73 -10.64 -0.31
CA ARG A 63 -2.40 -11.94 -0.23
C ARG A 63 -2.07 -12.59 1.09
N VAL A 64 -2.97 -13.42 1.59
CA VAL A 64 -2.74 -14.25 2.77
C VAL A 64 -2.31 -15.64 2.29
N LYS A 65 -1.19 -16.13 2.79
CA LYS A 65 -0.68 -17.49 2.53
C LYS A 65 -0.42 -18.17 3.87
N GLY A 66 -1.31 -19.07 4.28
CA GLY A 66 -1.27 -19.64 5.63
C GLY A 66 -1.42 -18.54 6.68
N GLN A 67 -0.45 -18.43 7.59
CA GLN A 67 -0.39 -17.37 8.62
C GLN A 67 0.45 -16.16 8.21
N GLN A 68 0.86 -16.06 6.95
CA GLN A 68 1.68 -14.96 6.46
C GLN A 68 0.90 -14.04 5.53
N VAL A 69 1.05 -12.73 5.73
CA VAL A 69 0.62 -11.71 4.79
C VAL A 69 1.78 -11.38 3.86
N VAL A 70 1.56 -11.51 2.55
CA VAL A 70 2.54 -11.15 1.52
C VAL A 70 2.07 -9.90 0.80
N ILE A 71 2.81 -8.80 0.97
CA ILE A 71 2.58 -7.57 0.22
C ILE A 71 3.11 -7.75 -1.20
N VAL A 72 2.22 -7.60 -2.18
CA VAL A 72 2.51 -7.84 -3.61
C VAL A 72 2.93 -6.55 -4.28
N ARG A 73 2.22 -5.45 -3.99
CA ARG A 73 2.49 -4.14 -4.59
C ARG A 73 1.92 -3.02 -3.72
N ILE A 74 2.62 -1.89 -3.73
CA ILE A 74 2.17 -0.63 -3.14
C ILE A 74 2.28 0.44 -4.21
N TRP A 75 1.23 1.22 -4.43
CA TRP A 75 1.24 2.34 -5.37
C TRP A 75 0.37 3.48 -4.87
N HIS A 76 0.66 4.70 -5.32
CA HIS A 76 -0.15 5.87 -4.99
C HIS A 76 -1.36 5.95 -5.93
N SER A 77 -2.53 6.39 -5.44
CA SER A 77 -3.78 6.46 -6.20
C SER A 77 -3.72 7.41 -7.41
N ARG A 78 -2.80 8.37 -7.36
CA ARG A 78 -2.53 9.32 -8.44
C ARG A 78 -1.35 8.90 -9.32
N GLU A 79 -0.63 7.83 -8.96
CA GLU A 79 0.35 7.21 -9.84
C GLU A 79 -0.41 6.38 -10.88
N ASN A 80 -0.05 6.54 -12.16
CA ASN A 80 -0.77 5.97 -13.29
C ASN A 80 -1.00 4.46 -13.07
N ARG A 81 -2.26 4.04 -12.89
CA ARG A 81 -2.63 2.64 -12.64
C ARG A 81 -2.35 1.82 -13.90
N PRO A 82 -1.36 0.90 -13.94
CA PRO A 82 -1.33 -0.07 -15.03
C PRO A 82 -2.59 -0.92 -14.88
N ARG A 83 -3.49 -0.83 -15.86
CA ARG A 83 -4.67 -1.70 -15.97
C ARG A 83 -4.22 -3.14 -16.19
#